data_AF-A0A8D8B520-F1
#
_entry.id   AF-A0A8D8B520-F1
#
_cell.length_a   1.000
_cell.length_b   1.000
_cell.length_c   1.000
_cell.angle_alpha   90.00
_cell.angle_beta   90.00
_cell.angle_gamma   90.00
#
_symmetry.space_group_name_H-M   'P 1'
#
loop_
_entity.id
_entity.type
_entity.pdbx_description
1 polymer ?
#
loop_
_entity_poly.entity_id
_entity_poly.type
_entity_poly.pdbx_seq_one_letter_code
_entity_poly.pdbx_strand_id
1 'polypeptide(L)'
;YLDNSKHGVIYFSMGSMLKGCNFPEEKRNAFISAFAQLKENVLWKYENTSLPNKPKNVLIKQWMPQNDILAHPNVKLFITHGGLLGSTESLYHGKPMVGVPIYGDQRLNMARARNAGYGTSVEYEHLTQQSISDAIRTVLANPS
;
A
#
# COMPACT_ATOMS: atom_id res chain seq x y z
N TYR A 1 7.19 -4.73 15.96
CA TYR A 1 7.54 -3.90 14.77
C TYR A 1 6.59 -2.72 14.66
N LEU A 2 5.27 -2.95 14.63
CA LEU A 2 4.26 -1.90 14.56
C LEU A 2 4.31 -0.91 15.74
N ASP A 3 4.41 -1.41 16.98
CA ASP A 3 4.47 -0.57 18.20
C ASP A 3 5.72 0.32 18.27
N ASN A 4 6.83 -0.11 17.66
CA ASN A 4 8.09 0.61 17.70
C ASN A 4 8.18 1.71 16.62
N SER A 5 7.16 1.84 15.76
CA SER A 5 7.18 2.82 14.67
C SER A 5 6.79 4.22 15.16
N LYS A 6 7.76 5.15 15.20
CA LYS A 6 7.55 6.53 15.67
C LYS A 6 6.67 7.38 14.76
N HIS A 7 6.67 7.09 13.46
CA HIS A 7 5.94 7.86 12.45
C HIS A 7 4.73 7.11 11.90
N GLY A 8 4.37 5.96 12.48
CA GLY A 8 3.33 5.09 11.94
C GLY A 8 3.83 4.14 10.86
N VAL A 9 2.90 3.36 10.31
CA VAL A 9 3.19 2.26 9.39
C VAL A 9 2.27 2.33 8.18
N ILE A 10 2.84 2.08 7.02
CA ILE A 10 2.11 1.86 5.78
C ILE A 10 2.10 0.36 5.52
N TYR A 11 0.92 -0.21 5.31
CA TYR A 11 0.78 -1.60 4.89
C TYR A 11 0.59 -1.67 3.37
N PHE A 12 1.30 -2.57 2.69
CA PHE A 12 1.22 -2.75 1.24
C PHE A 12 0.96 -4.21 0.89
N SER A 13 -0.17 -4.47 0.22
CA SER A 13 -0.57 -5.81 -0.24
C SER A 13 -1.32 -5.74 -1.57
N MET A 14 -0.88 -6.53 -2.55
CA MET A 14 -1.57 -6.67 -3.85
C MET A 14 -2.58 -7.84 -3.86
N GLY A 15 -2.92 -8.38 -2.70
CA GLY A 15 -3.80 -9.54 -2.58
C GLY A 15 -3.07 -10.86 -2.81
N SER A 16 -3.83 -11.91 -3.14
CA SER A 16 -3.30 -13.28 -3.32
C SER A 16 -2.88 -13.58 -4.76
N MET A 17 -3.57 -12.99 -5.75
CA MET A 17 -3.37 -13.27 -7.18
C MET A 17 -2.24 -12.44 -7.79
N LEU A 18 -2.15 -11.17 -7.41
CA LEU A 18 -1.08 -10.28 -7.85
C LEU A 18 0.07 -10.37 -6.86
N LYS A 19 1.18 -10.91 -7.33
CA LYS A 19 2.40 -11.05 -6.54
C LYS A 19 3.27 -9.82 -6.75
N GLY A 20 3.66 -9.15 -5.67
CA GLY A 20 4.57 -8.00 -5.74
C GLY A 20 5.92 -8.37 -6.34
N CYS A 21 6.36 -9.62 -6.16
CA CYS A 21 7.61 -10.10 -6.77
C CYS A 21 7.57 -10.18 -8.30
N ASN A 22 6.38 -10.24 -8.89
CA ASN A 22 6.20 -10.33 -10.34
C ASN A 22 6.11 -8.96 -11.01
N PHE A 23 6.22 -7.86 -10.24
CA PHE A 23 6.31 -6.55 -10.86
C PHE A 23 7.57 -6.44 -11.73
N PRO A 24 7.44 -5.82 -12.93
CA PRO A 24 8.60 -5.39 -13.70
C PRO A 24 9.55 -4.59 -12.81
N GLU A 25 10.84 -4.74 -13.06
CA GLU A 25 11.88 -4.12 -12.24
C GLU A 25 11.68 -2.61 -12.09
N GLU A 26 11.34 -1.92 -13.18
CA GLU A 26 11.03 -0.49 -13.17
C GLU A 26 9.94 -0.12 -12.15
N LYS A 27 8.83 -0.86 -12.16
CA LYS A 27 7.67 -0.63 -11.27
C LYS A 27 8.00 -0.96 -9.82
N ARG A 28 8.74 -2.05 -9.59
CA ARG A 28 9.23 -2.41 -8.25
C ARG A 28 10.20 -1.36 -7.71
N ASN A 29 11.12 -0.86 -8.54
CA ASN A 29 12.08 0.16 -8.17
C ASN A 29 11.38 1.50 -7.90
N ALA A 30 10.29 1.83 -8.62
CA ALA A 30 9.47 3.01 -8.32
C ALA A 30 8.91 2.97 -6.88
N PHE A 31 8.34 1.83 -6.44
CA PHE A 31 7.90 1.65 -5.05
C PHE A 31 9.05 1.75 -4.06
N ILE A 32 10.16 1.07 -4.32
CA ILE A 32 11.36 1.10 -3.46
C ILE A 32 11.84 2.54 -3.26
N SER A 33 11.99 3.29 -4.35
CA SER A 33 12.48 4.67 -4.33
C SER A 33 11.52 5.61 -3.62
N ALA A 34 10.20 5.43 -3.80
CA ALA A 34 9.20 6.19 -3.06
C ALA A 34 9.25 5.87 -1.56
N PHE A 35 9.28 4.59 -1.19
CA PHE A 35 9.31 4.16 0.21
C PHE A 35 10.59 4.58 0.93
N ALA A 36 11.73 4.61 0.26
CA ALA A 36 13.00 5.05 0.85
C ALA A 36 12.98 6.51 1.34
N GLN A 37 12.08 7.34 0.80
CA GLN A 37 11.93 8.75 1.18
C GLN A 37 10.95 8.97 2.34
N LEU A 38 10.25 7.92 2.77
CA LEU A 38 9.24 8.00 3.82
C LEU A 38 9.88 7.92 5.21
N LYS A 39 9.26 8.62 6.17
CA LYS A 39 9.63 8.52 7.59
C LYS A 39 8.93 7.32 8.25
N GLU A 40 7.80 6.92 7.67
CA GLU A 40 7.00 5.77 8.03
C GLU A 40 7.75 4.47 7.73
N ASN A 41 7.49 3.47 8.56
CA ASN A 41 7.86 2.11 8.25
C ASN A 41 6.87 1.52 7.24
N VAL A 42 7.34 0.67 6.33
CA VAL A 42 6.51 0.01 5.33
C VAL A 42 6.53 -1.49 5.56
N LEU A 43 5.34 -2.07 5.78
CA LEU A 43 5.11 -3.50 5.75
C LEU A 43 4.64 -3.90 4.36
N TRP A 44 5.46 -4.63 3.61
CA TRP A 44 5.12 -5.07 2.27
C TRP A 44 4.93 -6.59 2.24
N LYS A 45 3.70 -7.05 1.99
CA LYS A 45 3.45 -8.45 1.62
C LYS A 45 4.13 -8.73 0.27
N TYR A 46 5.19 -9.53 0.29
CA TYR A 46 6.05 -9.79 -0.86
C TYR A 46 6.46 -11.26 -0.89
N GLU A 47 6.25 -11.92 -2.03
CA GLU A 47 6.26 -13.39 -2.11
C GLU A 47 7.65 -14.01 -2.14
N ASN A 48 8.72 -13.25 -2.38
CA ASN A 48 10.10 -13.74 -2.26
C ASN A 48 10.68 -13.43 -0.88
N THR A 49 11.72 -14.17 -0.48
CA THR A 49 12.43 -13.96 0.79
C THR A 49 13.38 -12.76 0.76
N SER A 50 13.69 -12.25 -0.43
CA SER A 50 14.54 -11.09 -0.64
C SER A 50 13.91 -10.10 -1.62
N LEU A 51 14.13 -8.80 -1.36
CA LEU A 51 13.77 -7.70 -2.23
C LEU A 51 15.07 -6.98 -2.62
N PRO A 52 15.46 -6.95 -3.91
CA PRO A 52 16.62 -6.19 -4.36
C PRO A 52 16.49 -4.72 -3.97
N ASN A 53 17.58 -4.10 -3.53
CA ASN A 53 17.63 -2.68 -3.12
C ASN A 53 16.62 -2.30 -2.02
N LYS A 54 16.23 -3.25 -1.16
CA LYS A 54 15.26 -3.02 -0.08
C LYS A 54 15.71 -1.89 0.87
N PRO A 55 14.92 -0.82 1.03
CA PRO A 55 15.21 0.24 1.98
C PRO A 55 15.20 -0.27 3.44
N LYS A 56 15.85 0.48 4.35
CA LYS A 56 15.92 0.12 5.78
C LYS A 56 14.55 0.16 6.47
N ASN A 57 13.68 1.08 6.06
CA ASN A 57 12.32 1.24 6.60
C ASN A 57 11.30 0.25 6.00
N VAL A 58 11.70 -0.60 5.05
CA VAL A 58 10.82 -1.60 4.44
C VAL A 58 11.06 -2.97 5.06
N LEU A 59 10.02 -3.59 5.60
CA LEU A 59 9.99 -4.99 6.01
C LEU A 59 9.11 -5.79 5.04
N ILE A 60 9.65 -6.88 4.52
CA ILE A 60 8.94 -7.82 3.64
C ILE A 60 8.56 -9.10 4.38
N LYS A 61 7.39 -9.67 4.08
CA LYS A 61 7.02 -11.05 4.42
C LYS A 61 6.12 -11.63 3.35
N GLN A 62 6.21 -12.95 3.12
CA GLN A 62 5.38 -13.67 2.15
C GLN A 62 3.90 -13.71 2.54
N TRP A 63 3.64 -13.79 3.85
CA TRP A 63 2.30 -13.79 4.42
C TRP A 63 2.25 -12.89 5.65
N MET A 64 1.11 -12.22 5.83
CA MET A 64 0.85 -11.31 6.94
C MET A 64 -0.63 -11.37 7.33
N PRO A 65 -0.98 -11.25 8.63
CA PRO A 65 -2.37 -11.20 9.08
C PRO A 65 -2.96 -9.80 8.79
N GLN A 66 -3.46 -9.62 7.56
CA GLN A 66 -3.89 -8.32 7.02
C GLN A 66 -4.91 -7.60 7.93
N ASN A 67 -5.97 -8.28 8.33
CA ASN A 67 -7.02 -7.68 9.17
C ASN A 67 -6.47 -7.17 10.51
N ASP A 68 -5.61 -7.94 11.18
CA ASP A 68 -4.99 -7.54 12.45
C ASP A 68 -4.01 -6.36 12.27
N ILE A 69 -3.29 -6.34 11.16
CA ILE A 69 -2.42 -5.20 10.80
C ILE A 69 -3.27 -3.95 10.57
N LEU A 70 -4.36 -4.07 9.81
CA LEU A 70 -5.27 -2.95 9.55
C LEU A 70 -5.98 -2.48 10.82
N ALA A 71 -6.24 -3.35 11.79
CA ALA A 71 -6.78 -2.97 13.10
C ALA A 71 -5.79 -2.15 13.96
N HIS A 72 -4.49 -2.21 13.66
CA HIS A 72 -3.47 -1.63 14.51
C HIS A 72 -3.47 -0.07 14.47
N PRO A 73 -3.39 0.63 15.61
CA PRO A 73 -3.49 2.10 15.66
C PRO A 73 -2.33 2.83 14.95
N ASN A 74 -1.14 2.22 14.94
CA ASN A 74 0.02 2.76 14.22
C ASN A 74 -0.06 2.58 12.70
N VAL A 75 -0.96 1.77 12.15
CA VAL A 75 -1.15 1.70 10.70
C VAL A 75 -1.95 2.92 10.25
N LYS A 76 -1.38 3.66 9.29
CA LYS A 76 -1.91 4.96 8.82
C LYS A 76 -2.45 4.90 7.39
N LEU A 77 -1.97 3.95 6.60
CA LEU A 77 -2.32 3.85 5.18
C LEU A 77 -2.26 2.40 4.73
N PHE A 78 -3.21 2.01 3.89
CA PHE A 78 -3.19 0.77 3.14
C PHE A 78 -2.95 1.02 1.65
N ILE A 79 -1.84 0.52 1.12
CA ILE A 79 -1.59 0.44 -0.32
C ILE A 79 -2.13 -0.90 -0.80
N THR A 80 -3.03 -0.87 -1.78
CA THR A 80 -3.77 -2.07 -2.22
C THR A 80 -4.02 -2.09 -3.71
N HIS A 81 -4.17 -3.26 -4.30
CA HIS A 81 -4.74 -3.41 -5.64
C HIS A 81 -6.23 -3.02 -5.75
N GLY A 82 -6.94 -2.77 -4.64
CA GLY A 82 -8.35 -2.39 -4.66
C GLY A 82 -9.34 -3.56 -4.76
N GLY A 83 -8.91 -4.78 -4.43
CA GLY A 83 -9.82 -5.92 -4.31
C GLY A 83 -10.82 -5.76 -3.17
N LEU A 84 -12.06 -6.23 -3.39
CA LEU A 84 -13.20 -5.99 -2.51
C LEU A 84 -12.94 -6.29 -1.02
N LEU A 85 -12.44 -7.49 -0.70
CA LEU A 85 -12.25 -7.90 0.71
C LEU A 85 -11.26 -7.01 1.44
N GLY A 86 -10.08 -6.77 0.86
CA GLY A 86 -9.06 -5.92 1.49
C GLY A 86 -9.53 -4.46 1.63
N SER A 87 -10.26 -3.95 0.64
CA SER A 87 -10.86 -2.62 0.74
C SER A 87 -11.93 -2.52 1.84
N THR A 88 -12.74 -3.56 2.02
CA THR A 88 -13.72 -3.64 3.11
C THR A 88 -13.06 -3.69 4.49
N GLU A 89 -12.01 -4.50 4.66
CA GLU A 89 -11.24 -4.55 5.91
C GLU A 89 -10.61 -3.19 6.24
N SER A 90 -10.04 -2.53 5.22
CA SER A 90 -9.45 -1.19 5.39
C SER A 90 -10.50 -0.17 5.83
N LEU A 91 -11.66 -0.18 5.18
CA LEU A 91 -12.77 0.71 5.52
C LEU A 91 -13.31 0.43 6.93
N TYR A 92 -13.47 -0.85 7.30
CA TYR A 92 -13.93 -1.25 8.62
C TYR A 92 -13.03 -0.73 9.74
N HIS A 93 -11.70 -0.76 9.54
CA HIS A 93 -10.73 -0.24 10.51
C HIS A 93 -10.39 1.24 10.33
N GLY A 94 -11.12 1.96 9.47
CA GLY A 94 -10.90 3.39 9.22
C GLY A 94 -9.51 3.71 8.67
N LYS A 95 -8.94 2.82 7.85
CA LYS A 95 -7.63 3.04 7.21
C LYS A 95 -7.84 3.55 5.78
N PRO A 96 -7.35 4.76 5.46
CA PRO A 96 -7.47 5.26 4.11
C PRO A 96 -6.54 4.48 3.16
N MET A 97 -6.80 4.61 1.84
CA MET A 97 -6.14 3.75 0.84
C MET A 97 -5.45 4.51 -0.29
N VAL A 98 -4.33 3.95 -0.76
CA VAL A 98 -3.79 4.21 -2.11
C VAL A 98 -3.98 2.94 -2.95
N GLY A 99 -4.79 3.04 -3.99
CA GLY A 99 -5.10 1.96 -4.91
C GLY A 99 -4.11 1.87 -6.07
N VAL A 100 -3.77 0.65 -6.48
CA VAL A 100 -3.03 0.33 -7.71
C VAL A 100 -3.85 -0.71 -8.48
N PRO A 101 -4.98 -0.32 -9.08
CA PRO A 101 -5.87 -1.27 -9.74
C PRO A 101 -5.22 -1.82 -11.00
N ILE A 102 -5.30 -3.13 -11.20
CA ILE A 102 -4.76 -3.83 -12.38
C ILE A 102 -5.88 -4.28 -13.30
N TYR A 103 -6.88 -5.02 -12.79
CA TYR A 103 -7.93 -5.61 -13.60
C TYR A 103 -9.24 -5.82 -12.85
N GLY A 104 -10.31 -6.14 -13.59
CA GLY A 104 -11.61 -6.49 -13.03
C GLY A 104 -12.29 -5.32 -12.32
N ASP A 105 -12.88 -5.60 -11.17
CA ASP A 105 -13.65 -4.66 -10.34
C ASP A 105 -12.78 -3.65 -9.56
N GLN A 106 -11.47 -3.86 -9.50
CA GLN A 106 -10.51 -3.06 -8.74
C GLN A 106 -10.60 -1.56 -9.03
N ARG A 107 -10.73 -1.18 -10.31
CA ARG A 107 -10.86 0.23 -10.73
C ARG A 107 -12.15 0.85 -10.19
N LEU A 108 -13.26 0.11 -10.23
CA LEU A 108 -14.56 0.55 -9.73
C LEU A 108 -14.54 0.72 -8.20
N ASN A 109 -13.92 -0.24 -7.48
CA ASN A 109 -13.76 -0.16 -6.03
C ASN A 109 -12.95 1.07 -5.62
N MET A 110 -11.84 1.35 -6.32
CA MET A 110 -11.03 2.53 -6.03
C MET A 110 -11.71 3.84 -6.42
N ALA A 111 -12.52 3.86 -7.49
CA ALA A 111 -13.33 5.02 -7.83
C ALA A 111 -14.37 5.33 -6.75
N ARG A 112 -15.02 4.30 -6.19
CA ARG A 112 -15.91 4.45 -5.03
C ARG A 112 -15.17 4.98 -3.81
N ALA A 113 -14.00 4.44 -3.51
CA ALA A 113 -13.17 4.90 -2.40
C ALA A 113 -12.77 6.38 -2.53
N ARG A 114 -12.42 6.81 -3.75
CA ARG A 114 -12.13 8.21 -4.05
C ARG A 114 -13.33 9.11 -3.88
N ASN A 115 -14.49 8.73 -4.44
CA ASN A 115 -15.72 9.53 -4.35
C ASN A 115 -16.22 9.67 -2.91
N ALA A 116 -15.98 8.66 -2.07
CA ALA A 116 -16.31 8.68 -0.66
C ALA A 116 -15.22 9.33 0.23
N GLY A 117 -14.10 9.79 -0.37
CA GLY A 117 -13.08 10.57 0.33
C GLY A 117 -12.06 9.78 1.15
N TYR A 118 -12.10 8.44 1.15
CA TYR A 118 -11.21 7.61 1.97
C TYR A 118 -10.05 6.97 1.19
N GLY A 119 -9.83 7.36 -0.07
CA GLY A 119 -8.66 6.90 -0.81
C GLY A 119 -8.42 7.59 -2.13
N THR A 120 -7.27 7.29 -2.73
CA THR A 120 -6.92 7.68 -4.10
C THR A 120 -6.36 6.48 -4.85
N SER A 121 -6.06 6.61 -6.13
CA SER A 121 -5.40 5.54 -6.89
C SER A 121 -4.41 6.08 -7.90
N VAL A 122 -3.38 5.27 -8.18
CA VAL A 122 -2.42 5.48 -9.24
C VAL A 122 -2.59 4.35 -10.25
N GLU A 123 -2.78 4.72 -11.51
CA GLU A 123 -2.89 3.75 -12.60
C GLU A 123 -1.58 2.98 -12.74
N TYR A 124 -1.66 1.66 -12.96
CA TYR A 124 -0.49 0.79 -13.02
C TYR A 124 0.52 1.24 -14.07
N GLU A 125 0.02 1.66 -15.23
CA GLU A 125 0.78 2.19 -16.36
C GLU A 125 1.57 3.44 -15.96
N HIS A 126 1.04 4.25 -15.04
CA HIS A 126 1.61 5.52 -14.59
C HIS A 126 2.34 5.44 -13.25
N LEU A 127 2.59 4.24 -12.72
CA LEU A 127 3.43 4.07 -11.54
C LEU A 127 4.86 4.57 -11.83
N THR A 128 5.21 5.65 -11.15
CA THR A 128 6.54 6.23 -11.05
C THR A 128 6.80 6.54 -9.59
N GLN A 129 8.06 6.79 -9.21
CA GLN A 129 8.38 7.22 -7.86
C GLN A 129 7.54 8.44 -7.45
N GLN A 130 7.40 9.42 -8.35
CA GLN A 130 6.68 10.66 -8.08
C GLN A 130 5.18 10.40 -7.86
N SER A 131 4.52 9.66 -8.76
CA SER A 131 3.09 9.41 -8.64
C SER A 131 2.73 8.61 -7.38
N ILE A 132 3.59 7.66 -6.97
CA ILE A 132 3.43 6.90 -5.72
C ILE A 132 3.61 7.83 -4.51
N SER A 133 4.69 8.61 -4.48
CA SER A 133 4.96 9.54 -3.38
C SER A 133 3.85 10.58 -3.20
N ASP A 134 3.34 11.14 -4.30
CA ASP A 134 2.28 12.14 -4.26
C ASP A 134 0.95 11.54 -3.77
N ALA A 135 0.60 10.33 -4.22
CA ALA A 135 -0.59 9.64 -3.75
C ALA A 135 -0.51 9.34 -2.24
N ILE A 136 0.63 8.85 -1.75
CA ILE A 136 0.85 8.60 -0.31
C ILE A 136 0.74 9.88 0.49
N ARG A 137 1.41 10.96 0.07
CA ARG A 137 1.36 12.26 0.77
C ARG A 137 -0.03 12.85 0.78
N THR A 138 -0.75 12.78 -0.33
CA THR A 138 -2.13 13.29 -0.45
C THR A 138 -3.06 12.64 0.56
N VAL A 139 -2.94 11.32 0.72
CA VAL A 139 -3.78 10.55 1.67
C VAL A 139 -3.35 10.81 3.11
N LEU A 140 -2.05 10.84 3.40
CA LEU A 140 -1.56 11.09 4.77
C LEU A 140 -1.77 12.53 5.25
N ALA A 141 -1.82 13.51 4.35
CA ALA A 141 -2.08 14.91 4.67
C ALA A 141 -3.55 15.21 4.97
N ASN A 142 -4.47 14.37 4.50
CA ASN A 142 -5.91 14.49 4.71
C ASN A 142 -6.44 13.26 5.45
N PRO A 143 -6.08 13.06 6.73
CA PRO A 143 -6.61 11.95 7.51
C PRO A 143 -8.13 12.09 7.61
N SER A 144 -8.85 11.12 7.03
CA SER A 144 -10.32 10.99 7.12
C SER A 144 -10.76 10.59 8.53
#